data_AF-A0A975NVS0-F1
#
_entry.id   AF-A0A975NVS0-F1
#
_cell.length_a   1.000
_cell.length_b   1.000
_cell.length_c   1.000
_cell.angle_alpha   90.00
_cell.angle_beta   90.00
_cell.angle_gamma   90.00
#
_symmetry.space_group_name_H-M   'P 1'
#
loop_
_entity.id
_entity.type
_entity.pdbx_description
1 polymer ?
#
loop_
_entity_poly.entity_id
_entity_poly.type
_entity_poly.pdbx_seq_one_letter_code
_entity_poly.pdbx_strand_id
1 'polypeptide(L)'
;MGYVTSPVDFSTVSPAAFYFVGSTGPIGRFLPLVIGTASLSREAHATFVIIDTTGLVHGSGRVLKNYKIEAIRPDAIVAIERRNELAPIRMANRHVPILKIKPSGRAHGKDDYEKIEVRRRSYARHFAGAASVELPFGSLTFQRTLLFSGTPFELDGAVRAERSSEGILIVGTPPAPPTDSKLLPAGFERNLLCGIADAAGRCLGLGIIERIDFAAGTIALVTPVERDKIQIIQFGDVYVTPEGGELGQIKWAW
;
A
#
# COMPACT_ATOMS: atom_id res chain seq x y z
N MET A 1 -10.49 7.59 -35.15
CA MET A 1 -9.89 6.52 -34.33
C MET A 1 -8.39 6.58 -34.54
N GLY A 2 -7.62 6.94 -33.50
CA GLY A 2 -6.16 6.91 -33.56
C GLY A 2 -5.67 5.66 -32.84
N TYR A 3 -4.80 4.89 -33.48
CA TYR A 3 -4.02 3.87 -32.78
C TYR A 3 -2.84 4.57 -32.11
N VAL A 4 -2.49 4.18 -30.89
CA VAL A 4 -1.23 4.60 -30.29
C VAL A 4 -0.11 4.00 -31.17
N THR A 5 0.55 4.83 -31.96
CA THR A 5 1.51 4.40 -33.00
C THR A 5 2.88 4.01 -32.43
N SER A 6 3.09 4.21 -31.12
CA SER A 6 4.33 3.83 -30.43
C SER A 6 4.00 3.30 -29.03
N PRO A 7 4.69 2.26 -28.53
CA PRO A 7 4.44 1.76 -27.18
C PRO A 7 4.68 2.88 -26.17
N VAL A 8 3.66 3.22 -25.37
CA VAL A 8 3.84 4.13 -24.23
C VAL A 8 4.34 3.29 -23.06
N ASP A 9 5.55 3.57 -22.60
CA ASP A 9 6.07 2.97 -21.38
C ASP A 9 5.53 3.71 -20.15
N PHE A 10 4.36 3.27 -19.67
CA PHE A 10 3.74 3.79 -18.46
C PHE A 10 4.62 3.68 -17.21
N SER A 11 5.66 2.84 -17.23
CA SER A 11 6.58 2.71 -16.09
C SER A 11 7.48 3.93 -15.90
N THR A 12 7.54 4.84 -16.87
CA THR A 12 8.36 6.07 -16.82
C THR A 12 7.58 7.33 -16.44
N VAL A 13 6.25 7.22 -16.37
CA VAL A 13 5.36 8.35 -16.10
C VAL A 13 5.23 8.58 -14.60
N SER A 14 5.34 9.83 -14.16
CA SER A 14 5.06 10.21 -12.78
C SER A 14 3.56 10.09 -12.48
N PRO A 15 3.16 9.44 -11.38
CA PRO A 15 1.75 9.36 -11.01
C PRO A 15 1.17 10.75 -10.70
N ALA A 16 -0.04 11.02 -11.17
CA ALA A 16 -0.76 12.25 -10.87
C ALA A 16 -1.42 12.24 -9.48
N ALA A 17 -1.77 11.05 -8.98
CA ALA A 17 -2.40 10.84 -7.68
C ALA A 17 -2.02 9.45 -7.13
N PHE A 18 -2.07 9.32 -5.80
CA PHE A 18 -1.73 8.09 -5.10
C PHE A 18 -2.87 7.63 -4.20
N TYR A 19 -2.93 6.32 -3.98
CA TYR A 19 -3.63 5.74 -2.84
C TYR A 19 -2.73 4.68 -2.23
N PHE A 20 -2.30 4.89 -0.99
CA PHE A 20 -1.42 3.94 -0.33
C PHE A 20 -2.21 2.70 0.08
N VAL A 21 -1.75 1.51 -0.30
CA VAL A 21 -2.35 0.22 0.09
C VAL A 21 -1.57 -0.45 1.21
N GLY A 22 -0.26 -0.25 1.28
CA GLY A 22 0.62 -0.78 2.34
C GLY A 22 1.25 -2.13 2.07
N SER A 23 0.94 -2.81 0.96
CA SER A 23 1.52 -4.11 0.62
C SER A 23 1.75 -4.26 -0.88
N THR A 24 2.62 -5.20 -1.28
CA THR A 24 2.84 -5.61 -2.68
C THR A 24 1.85 -6.69 -3.14
N GLY A 25 1.13 -7.31 -2.20
CA GLY A 25 0.14 -8.36 -2.45
C GLY A 25 -1.28 -7.91 -2.09
N PRO A 26 -2.31 -8.43 -2.79
CA PRO A 26 -3.69 -8.06 -2.49
C PRO A 26 -4.27 -8.76 -1.25
N ILE A 27 -3.76 -9.93 -0.88
CA ILE A 27 -4.30 -10.73 0.24
C ILE A 27 -4.15 -9.94 1.55
N GLY A 28 -5.22 -9.87 2.33
CA GLY A 28 -5.29 -9.05 3.55
C GLY A 28 -5.49 -7.55 3.32
N ARG A 29 -5.57 -7.09 2.06
CA ARG A 29 -5.66 -5.65 1.70
C ARG A 29 -6.82 -5.34 0.75
N PHE A 30 -7.90 -6.11 0.81
CA PHE A 30 -9.02 -5.96 -0.13
C PHE A 30 -9.76 -4.64 0.03
N LEU A 31 -10.09 -4.23 1.25
CA LEU A 31 -10.77 -2.96 1.51
C LEU A 31 -10.00 -1.75 0.95
N PRO A 32 -8.70 -1.53 1.28
CA PRO A 32 -7.96 -0.41 0.71
C PRO A 32 -7.79 -0.54 -0.81
N LEU A 33 -7.73 -1.75 -1.38
CA LEU A 33 -7.70 -1.93 -2.83
C LEU A 33 -9.02 -1.55 -3.51
N VAL A 34 -10.18 -1.87 -2.93
CA VAL A 34 -11.49 -1.49 -3.48
C VAL A 34 -11.67 0.02 -3.37
N ILE A 35 -11.48 0.57 -2.16
CA ILE A 35 -11.63 2.00 -1.89
C ILE A 35 -10.67 2.82 -2.74
N GLY A 36 -9.39 2.47 -2.76
CA GLY A 36 -8.36 3.21 -3.47
C GLY A 36 -8.57 3.25 -4.97
N THR A 37 -8.93 2.12 -5.59
CA THR A 37 -9.24 2.11 -7.02
C THR A 37 -10.49 2.93 -7.35
N ALA A 38 -11.56 2.83 -6.55
CA ALA A 38 -12.75 3.63 -6.78
C ALA A 38 -12.49 5.13 -6.57
N SER A 39 -11.68 5.50 -5.58
CA SER A 39 -11.28 6.88 -5.31
C SER A 39 -10.48 7.46 -6.48
N LEU A 40 -9.40 6.79 -6.89
CA LEU A 40 -8.55 7.24 -7.99
C LEU A 40 -9.31 7.29 -9.33
N SER A 41 -10.24 6.35 -9.56
CA SER A 41 -11.08 6.37 -10.76
C SER A 41 -12.00 7.59 -10.83
N ARG A 42 -12.47 8.11 -9.69
CA ARG A 42 -13.30 9.33 -9.65
C ARG A 42 -12.46 10.61 -9.79
N GLU A 43 -11.22 10.57 -9.32
CA GLU A 43 -10.27 11.68 -9.40
C GLU A 43 -9.63 11.80 -10.79
N ALA A 44 -9.55 10.71 -11.55
CA ALA A 44 -9.12 10.72 -12.95
C ALA A 44 -10.15 11.45 -13.82
N HIS A 45 -10.12 12.79 -13.82
CA HIS A 45 -10.94 13.66 -14.67
C HIS A 45 -10.54 13.52 -16.15
N ALA A 46 -10.80 12.35 -16.74
CA ALA A 46 -10.43 11.99 -18.09
C ALA A 46 -11.65 11.51 -18.89
N THR A 47 -11.62 11.70 -20.21
CA THR A 47 -12.69 11.22 -21.11
C THR A 47 -12.79 9.69 -21.11
N PHE A 48 -11.67 9.00 -20.90
CA PHE A 48 -11.61 7.54 -20.79
C PHE A 48 -10.68 7.15 -19.65
N VAL A 49 -11.14 6.27 -18.77
CA VAL A 49 -10.36 5.72 -17.66
C VAL A 49 -10.18 4.22 -17.90
N ILE A 50 -8.92 3.78 -17.96
CA ILE A 50 -8.58 2.35 -18.02
C ILE A 50 -8.06 1.94 -16.65
N ILE A 51 -8.70 0.93 -16.06
CA ILE A 51 -8.33 0.41 -14.74
C ILE A 51 -7.65 -0.94 -14.95
N ASP A 52 -6.32 -0.94 -14.90
CA ASP A 52 -5.54 -2.18 -14.81
C ASP A 52 -5.67 -2.78 -13.41
N THR A 53 -5.83 -4.11 -13.33
CA THR A 53 -6.11 -4.78 -12.07
C THR A 53 -5.12 -5.91 -11.80
N THR A 54 -4.96 -6.26 -10.52
CA THR A 54 -4.07 -7.34 -10.08
C THR A 54 -4.41 -8.70 -10.72
N GLY A 55 -3.43 -9.60 -10.85
CA GLY A 55 -3.65 -10.94 -11.41
C GLY A 55 -4.41 -11.94 -10.51
N LEU A 56 -4.84 -11.54 -9.30
CA LEU A 56 -5.54 -12.43 -8.37
C LEU A 56 -7.01 -12.60 -8.79
N VAL A 57 -7.31 -13.69 -9.52
CA VAL A 57 -8.64 -13.95 -10.11
C VAL A 57 -9.33 -15.22 -9.58
N HIS A 58 -8.64 -16.02 -8.78
CA HIS A 58 -9.17 -17.23 -8.14
C HIS A 58 -9.41 -17.05 -6.64
N GLY A 59 -10.27 -17.88 -6.06
CA GLY A 59 -10.58 -17.87 -4.62
C GLY A 59 -11.08 -16.50 -4.16
N SER A 60 -10.42 -15.94 -3.13
CA SER A 60 -10.68 -14.61 -2.60
C SER A 60 -10.46 -13.49 -3.64
N GLY A 61 -9.66 -13.74 -4.68
CA GLY A 61 -9.51 -12.85 -5.84
C GLY A 61 -10.82 -12.54 -6.55
N ARG A 62 -11.67 -13.56 -6.74
CA ARG A 62 -13.01 -13.37 -7.36
C ARG A 62 -13.87 -12.41 -6.53
N VAL A 63 -13.81 -12.52 -5.20
CA VAL A 63 -14.51 -11.61 -4.28
C VAL A 63 -13.98 -10.18 -4.44
N LEU A 64 -12.66 -10.00 -4.45
CA LEU A 64 -12.03 -8.70 -4.67
C LEU A 64 -12.44 -8.07 -6.02
N LYS A 65 -12.49 -8.86 -7.10
CA LYS A 65 -12.87 -8.34 -8.44
C LYS A 65 -14.32 -7.89 -8.48
N ASN A 66 -15.24 -8.66 -7.91
CA ASN A 66 -16.66 -8.29 -7.87
C ASN A 66 -16.87 -6.99 -7.08
N TYR A 67 -16.29 -6.85 -5.89
CA TYR A 67 -16.42 -5.59 -5.13
C TYR A 67 -15.74 -4.39 -5.79
N LYS A 68 -14.64 -4.59 -6.53
CA LYS A 68 -14.09 -3.53 -7.39
C LYS A 68 -15.09 -3.12 -8.48
N ILE A 69 -15.69 -4.08 -9.18
CA ILE A 69 -16.69 -3.80 -10.23
C ILE A 69 -17.89 -3.05 -9.63
N GLU A 70 -18.40 -3.48 -8.49
CA GLU A 70 -19.52 -2.81 -7.80
C GLU A 70 -19.18 -1.37 -7.37
N ALA A 71 -17.98 -1.14 -6.85
CA ALA A 71 -17.55 0.17 -6.37
C ALA A 71 -17.21 1.15 -7.51
N ILE A 72 -16.69 0.64 -8.63
CA ILE A 72 -16.27 1.42 -9.79
C ILE A 72 -17.46 1.66 -10.73
N ARG A 73 -18.37 0.68 -10.86
CA ARG A 73 -19.46 0.64 -11.85
C ARG A 73 -18.95 0.91 -13.27
N PRO A 74 -18.04 0.07 -13.81
CA PRO A 74 -17.44 0.30 -15.11
C PRO A 74 -18.47 0.17 -16.24
N ASP A 75 -18.32 0.97 -17.29
CA ASP A 75 -19.15 0.88 -18.49
C ASP A 75 -18.87 -0.37 -19.34
N ALA A 76 -17.67 -0.94 -19.20
CA ALA A 76 -17.27 -2.16 -19.88
C ALA A 76 -16.18 -2.91 -19.08
N ILE A 77 -16.12 -4.23 -19.26
CA ILE A 77 -15.08 -5.10 -18.70
C ILE A 77 -14.31 -5.76 -19.84
N VAL A 78 -12.98 -5.58 -19.85
CA VAL A 78 -12.10 -6.32 -20.76
C VAL A 78 -11.53 -7.53 -20.03
N ALA A 79 -11.97 -8.73 -20.43
CA ALA A 79 -11.55 -9.99 -19.85
C ALA A 79 -10.44 -10.62 -20.71
N ILE A 80 -9.20 -10.47 -20.26
CA ILE A 80 -8.02 -11.07 -20.91
C ILE A 80 -7.79 -12.47 -20.34
N GLU A 81 -8.16 -13.52 -21.07
CA GLU A 81 -8.07 -14.91 -20.60
C GLU A 81 -7.54 -15.89 -21.65
N ARG A 82 -6.72 -16.86 -21.22
CA ARG A 82 -6.20 -17.94 -22.08
C ARG A 82 -7.24 -19.04 -22.28
N ARG A 83 -7.95 -19.39 -21.21
CA ARG A 83 -8.95 -20.46 -21.19
C ARG A 83 -10.29 -19.90 -20.74
N ASN A 84 -10.68 -20.22 -19.52
CA ASN A 84 -11.96 -19.86 -18.93
C ASN A 84 -11.81 -19.45 -17.45
N GLU A 85 -10.59 -19.03 -17.08
CA GLU A 85 -10.23 -18.67 -15.71
C GLU A 85 -11.03 -17.47 -15.18
N LEU A 86 -11.56 -16.60 -16.07
CA LEU A 86 -12.38 -15.46 -15.70
C LEU A 86 -13.88 -15.74 -15.78
N ALA A 87 -14.32 -16.94 -16.19
CA ALA A 87 -15.74 -17.25 -16.35
C ALA A 87 -16.59 -16.93 -15.11
N PRO A 88 -16.19 -17.28 -13.87
CA PRO A 88 -16.99 -16.95 -12.70
C PRO A 88 -17.20 -15.45 -12.51
N ILE A 89 -16.19 -14.62 -12.82
CA ILE A 89 -16.30 -13.15 -12.75
C ILE A 89 -17.16 -12.64 -13.89
N ARG A 90 -16.96 -13.13 -15.13
CA ARG A 90 -17.77 -12.72 -16.30
C ARG A 90 -19.25 -13.04 -16.11
N MET A 91 -19.57 -14.24 -15.62
CA MET A 91 -20.95 -14.68 -15.42
C MET A 91 -21.67 -13.85 -14.35
N ALA A 92 -20.99 -13.55 -13.24
CA ALA A 92 -21.55 -12.71 -12.17
C ALA A 92 -21.84 -11.28 -12.64
N ASN A 93 -21.04 -10.77 -13.58
CA ASN A 93 -21.11 -9.38 -14.05
C ASN A 93 -21.67 -9.24 -15.47
N ARG A 94 -22.50 -10.19 -15.92
CA ARG A 94 -23.11 -10.20 -17.28
C ARG A 94 -23.99 -8.98 -17.60
N HIS A 95 -24.33 -8.20 -16.57
CA HIS A 95 -25.07 -6.94 -16.72
C HIS A 95 -24.18 -5.79 -17.22
N VAL A 96 -22.85 -5.94 -17.15
CA VAL A 96 -21.88 -5.03 -17.75
C VAL A 96 -21.45 -5.59 -19.11
N PRO A 97 -21.31 -4.76 -20.17
CA PRO A 97 -20.70 -5.18 -21.42
C PRO A 97 -19.32 -5.80 -21.20
N ILE A 98 -19.11 -7.05 -21.63
CA ILE A 98 -17.85 -7.79 -21.46
C ILE A 98 -17.22 -8.09 -22.81
N LEU A 99 -16.02 -7.57 -23.03
CA LEU A 99 -15.16 -7.93 -24.15
C LEU A 99 -14.16 -9.00 -23.71
N LYS A 100 -14.31 -10.22 -24.23
CA LYS A 100 -13.34 -11.30 -24.03
C LYS A 100 -12.24 -11.22 -25.08
N ILE A 101 -10.98 -11.13 -24.65
CA ILE A 101 -9.82 -11.15 -25.55
C ILE A 101 -8.80 -12.20 -25.11
N LYS A 102 -8.08 -12.76 -26.09
CA LYS A 102 -6.93 -13.63 -25.82
C LYS A 102 -5.70 -12.78 -25.50
N PRO A 103 -4.82 -13.21 -24.59
CA PRO A 103 -3.54 -12.55 -24.40
C PRO A 103 -2.75 -12.48 -25.72
N SER A 104 -1.99 -11.40 -25.90
CA SER A 104 -1.06 -11.26 -27.02
C SER A 104 -0.05 -12.41 -27.03
N GLY A 105 0.33 -12.89 -28.22
CA GLY A 105 1.43 -13.86 -28.36
C GLY A 105 2.79 -13.32 -27.90
N ARG A 106 2.93 -11.99 -27.78
CA ARG A 106 4.13 -11.34 -27.23
C ARG A 106 4.10 -11.25 -25.70
N ALA A 107 2.96 -11.51 -25.06
CA ALA A 107 2.83 -11.43 -23.61
C ALA A 107 3.46 -12.66 -22.95
N HIS A 108 4.51 -12.42 -22.18
CA HIS A 108 5.17 -13.41 -21.33
C HIS A 108 4.78 -13.17 -19.87
N GLY A 109 4.68 -14.25 -19.10
CA GLY A 109 4.48 -14.14 -17.66
C GLY A 109 5.77 -13.62 -17.04
N LYS A 110 5.65 -12.64 -16.14
CA LYS A 110 6.80 -12.20 -15.36
C LYS A 110 7.11 -13.22 -14.27
N ASP A 111 8.37 -13.58 -14.14
CA ASP A 111 8.82 -14.35 -12.98
C ASP A 111 8.86 -13.46 -11.73
N ASP A 112 9.15 -14.05 -10.57
CA ASP A 112 9.14 -13.31 -9.31
C ASP A 112 10.31 -12.33 -9.21
N TYR A 113 11.45 -12.64 -9.83
CA TYR A 113 12.61 -11.75 -9.89
C TYR A 113 12.31 -10.50 -10.72
N GLU A 114 11.71 -10.64 -11.89
CA GLU A 114 11.28 -9.53 -12.74
C GLU A 114 10.26 -8.63 -12.04
N LYS A 115 9.33 -9.22 -11.27
CA LYS A 115 8.37 -8.44 -10.47
C LYS A 115 9.09 -7.65 -9.39
N ILE A 116 10.07 -8.25 -8.70
CA ILE A 116 10.88 -7.56 -7.69
C ILE A 116 11.70 -6.45 -8.33
N GLU A 117 12.37 -6.69 -9.47
CA GLU A 117 13.21 -5.68 -10.12
C GLU A 117 12.40 -4.51 -10.68
N VAL A 118 11.19 -4.75 -11.19
CA VAL A 118 10.27 -3.66 -11.57
C VAL A 118 9.91 -2.80 -10.36
N ARG A 119 9.57 -3.42 -9.22
CA ARG A 119 9.26 -2.67 -7.98
C ARG A 119 10.48 -1.94 -7.44
N ARG A 120 11.66 -2.58 -7.45
CA ARG A 120 12.93 -1.97 -7.06
C ARG A 120 13.18 -0.68 -7.81
N ARG A 121 13.07 -0.71 -9.15
CA ARG A 121 13.23 0.49 -9.98
C ARG A 121 12.18 1.56 -9.69
N SER A 122 10.93 1.17 -9.45
CA SER A 122 9.86 2.12 -9.08
C SER A 122 10.13 2.81 -7.75
N TYR A 123 10.54 2.07 -6.72
CA TYR A 123 10.89 2.65 -5.42
C TYR A 123 12.13 3.55 -5.54
N ALA A 124 13.19 3.07 -6.20
CA ALA A 124 14.41 3.87 -6.42
C ALA A 124 14.10 5.20 -7.12
N ARG A 125 13.19 5.18 -8.10
CA ARG A 125 12.74 6.40 -8.77
C ARG A 125 11.93 7.31 -7.85
N HIS A 126 11.00 6.75 -7.07
CA HIS A 126 10.18 7.53 -6.13
C HIS A 126 11.04 8.22 -5.08
N PHE A 127 12.04 7.53 -4.53
CA PHE A 127 12.93 8.05 -3.49
C PHE A 127 14.18 8.77 -4.05
N ALA A 128 14.28 8.94 -5.37
CA ALA A 128 15.35 9.72 -5.96
C ALA A 128 15.26 11.19 -5.49
N GLY A 129 16.27 11.65 -4.76
CA GLY A 129 16.28 12.99 -4.17
C GLY A 129 15.43 13.15 -2.90
N ALA A 130 14.96 12.05 -2.31
CA ALA A 130 14.32 12.07 -1.00
C ALA A 130 15.28 12.58 0.08
N ALA A 131 14.75 13.30 1.07
CA ALA A 131 15.51 13.81 2.20
C ALA A 131 15.00 13.20 3.51
N SER A 132 15.87 13.18 4.52
CA SER A 132 15.48 12.85 5.89
C SER A 132 14.77 14.07 6.52
N VAL A 133 13.59 13.83 7.07
CA VAL A 133 12.79 14.84 7.79
C VAL A 133 12.38 14.30 9.14
N GLU A 134 12.52 15.12 10.19
CA GLU A 134 12.08 14.80 11.54
C GLU A 134 10.88 15.67 11.94
N LEU A 135 9.86 14.99 12.45
CA LEU A 135 8.55 15.56 12.75
C LEU A 135 8.10 15.17 14.16
N PRO A 136 7.55 16.11 14.95
CA PRO A 136 7.00 15.80 16.26
C PRO A 136 5.65 15.08 16.14
N PHE A 137 5.39 14.09 16.99
CA PHE A 137 4.13 13.33 17.01
C PHE A 137 2.91 14.23 17.12
N GLY A 138 3.00 15.32 17.90
CA GLY A 138 1.90 16.26 18.09
C GLY A 138 1.45 17.00 16.82
N SER A 139 2.24 16.95 15.74
CA SER A 139 1.87 17.49 14.43
C SER A 139 1.31 16.45 13.46
N LEU A 140 1.20 15.19 13.90
CA LEU A 140 0.92 14.06 13.03
C LEU A 140 -0.28 13.25 13.51
N THR A 141 -0.98 12.66 12.55
CA THR A 141 -1.90 11.55 12.78
C THR A 141 -1.29 10.25 12.28
N PHE A 142 -1.38 9.19 13.07
CA PHE A 142 -0.93 7.86 12.69
C PHE A 142 -2.11 6.99 12.32
N GLN A 143 -2.01 6.29 11.19
CA GLN A 143 -3.05 5.42 10.67
C GLN A 143 -2.49 4.04 10.33
N ARG A 144 -3.37 3.03 10.35
CA ARG A 144 -3.05 1.63 9.98
C ARG A 144 -1.99 0.98 10.86
N THR A 145 -1.91 1.46 12.10
CA THR A 145 -1.09 0.89 13.17
C THR A 145 -1.91 0.93 14.46
N LEU A 146 -1.64 -0.01 15.38
CA LEU A 146 -2.16 0.01 16.75
C LEU A 146 -1.26 0.83 17.70
N LEU A 147 -0.09 1.29 17.22
CA LEU A 147 0.71 2.27 17.95
C LEU A 147 0.04 3.64 17.89
N PHE A 148 0.27 4.45 18.93
CA PHE A 148 -0.25 5.81 19.06
C PHE A 148 -1.78 5.90 19.22
N SER A 149 -2.46 4.77 19.40
CA SER A 149 -3.91 4.70 19.64
C SER A 149 -4.28 4.27 21.06
N GLY A 150 -3.29 3.93 21.90
CA GLY A 150 -3.52 3.53 23.28
C GLY A 150 -2.99 4.52 24.32
N THR A 151 -3.28 4.23 25.58
CA THR A 151 -2.68 4.93 26.73
C THR A 151 -1.31 4.32 27.04
N PRO A 152 -0.22 5.11 27.01
CA PRO A 152 1.12 4.61 27.31
C PRO A 152 1.27 4.23 28.78
N PHE A 153 2.11 3.24 29.07
CA PHE A 153 2.54 2.90 30.42
C PHE A 153 3.96 2.35 30.44
N GLU A 154 4.62 2.46 31.59
CA GLU A 154 5.98 1.95 31.77
C GLU A 154 5.97 0.43 31.96
N LEU A 155 6.90 -0.25 31.28
CA LEU A 155 7.12 -1.69 31.40
C LEU A 155 8.60 -1.99 31.20
N ASP A 156 9.20 -2.72 32.14
CA ASP A 156 10.61 -3.10 32.05
C ASP A 156 10.89 -3.90 30.76
N GLY A 157 11.99 -3.57 30.08
CA GLY A 157 12.35 -4.14 28.76
C GLY A 157 11.51 -3.66 27.57
N ALA A 158 10.53 -2.76 27.77
CA ALA A 158 9.80 -2.12 26.68
C ALA A 158 10.42 -0.75 26.31
N VAL A 159 10.60 -0.52 25.01
CA VAL A 159 10.84 0.83 24.45
C VAL A 159 9.54 1.64 24.48
N ARG A 160 8.41 0.95 24.28
CA ARG A 160 7.06 1.52 24.35
C ARG A 160 6.08 0.43 24.74
N ALA A 161 5.16 0.72 25.66
CA ALA A 161 3.98 -0.10 25.88
C ALA A 161 2.72 0.78 25.87
N GLU A 162 1.69 0.34 25.15
CA GLU A 162 0.41 1.04 25.03
C GLU A 162 -0.74 0.07 25.29
N ARG A 163 -1.74 0.54 26.04
CA ARG A 163 -2.99 -0.19 26.26
C ARG A 163 -4.11 0.48 25.48
N SER A 164 -4.79 -0.30 24.64
CA SER A 164 -5.98 0.13 23.89
C SER A 164 -7.17 -0.79 24.16
N SER A 165 -8.31 -0.50 23.54
CA SER A 165 -9.45 -1.42 23.52
C SER A 165 -9.18 -2.74 22.79
N GLU A 166 -8.12 -2.80 21.97
CA GLU A 166 -7.70 -4.00 21.24
C GLU A 166 -6.60 -4.79 21.95
N GLY A 167 -6.30 -4.44 23.21
CA GLY A 167 -5.29 -5.09 24.03
C GLY A 167 -4.03 -4.25 24.20
N ILE A 168 -2.93 -4.92 24.56
CA ILE A 168 -1.66 -4.28 24.87
C ILE A 168 -0.70 -4.48 23.69
N LEU A 169 -0.11 -3.39 23.22
CA LEU A 169 0.96 -3.41 22.23
C LEU A 169 2.27 -2.98 22.88
N ILE A 170 3.33 -3.77 22.68
CA ILE A 170 4.64 -3.52 23.26
C ILE A 170 5.69 -3.52 22.15
N VAL A 171 6.51 -2.48 22.09
CA VAL A 171 7.74 -2.43 21.31
C VAL A 171 8.89 -2.70 22.26
N GLY A 172 9.61 -3.81 22.07
CA GLY A 172 10.71 -4.24 22.94
C GLY A 172 10.63 -5.72 23.31
N THR A 173 11.41 -6.10 24.31
CA THR A 173 11.53 -7.50 24.78
C THR A 173 11.39 -7.54 26.30
N PRO A 174 10.17 -7.28 26.84
CA PRO A 174 9.94 -7.36 28.26
C PRO A 174 10.18 -8.79 28.77
N PRO A 175 10.76 -8.98 29.97
CA PRO A 175 11.03 -10.32 30.50
C PRO A 175 9.75 -11.10 30.82
N ALA A 176 8.67 -10.39 31.19
CA ALA A 176 7.36 -10.95 31.48
C ALA A 176 6.25 -10.04 30.89
N PRO A 177 5.93 -10.17 29.59
CA PRO A 177 4.83 -9.40 29.01
C PRO A 177 3.49 -9.84 29.62
N PRO A 178 2.53 -8.91 29.81
CA PRO A 178 1.16 -9.27 30.15
C PRO A 178 0.58 -10.25 29.12
N THR A 179 -0.33 -11.13 29.56
CA THR A 179 -1.01 -12.11 28.69
C THR A 179 -1.68 -11.42 27.50
N ASP A 180 -1.64 -12.07 26.34
CA ASP A 180 -2.21 -11.60 25.07
C ASP A 180 -1.66 -10.26 24.56
N SER A 181 -0.50 -9.82 25.07
CA SER A 181 0.20 -8.65 24.52
C SER A 181 0.71 -8.95 23.11
N LYS A 182 0.50 -7.99 22.21
CA LYS A 182 1.10 -7.97 20.87
C LYS A 182 2.51 -7.41 20.99
N LEU A 183 3.51 -8.13 20.49
CA LEU A 183 4.92 -7.76 20.61
C LEU A 183 5.50 -7.33 19.25
N LEU A 184 6.23 -6.23 19.25
CA LEU A 184 7.08 -5.78 18.15
C LEU A 184 8.52 -5.68 18.64
N PRO A 185 9.53 -6.12 17.86
CA PRO A 185 10.91 -5.94 18.24
C PRO A 185 11.27 -4.44 18.29
N ALA A 186 12.22 -4.07 19.15
CA ALA A 186 12.79 -2.72 19.11
C ALA A 186 13.42 -2.46 17.74
N GLY A 187 13.16 -1.29 17.14
CA GLY A 187 13.62 -0.96 15.80
C GLY A 187 12.84 -1.62 14.66
N PHE A 188 11.66 -2.22 14.93
CA PHE A 188 10.80 -2.80 13.88
C PHE A 188 10.45 -1.80 12.78
N GLU A 189 10.50 -0.50 13.05
CA GLU A 189 10.11 0.56 12.12
C GLU A 189 11.18 0.84 11.05
N ARG A 190 12.43 0.44 11.28
CA ARG A 190 13.53 0.79 10.37
C ARG A 190 13.29 0.22 8.99
N ASN A 191 13.35 1.08 7.98
CA ASN A 191 13.04 0.78 6.58
C ASN A 191 11.56 0.46 6.30
N LEU A 192 10.63 0.66 7.26
CA LEU A 192 9.22 0.37 7.03
C LEU A 192 8.62 1.40 6.07
N LEU A 193 8.05 0.92 4.96
CA LEU A 193 7.37 1.74 3.99
C LEU A 193 6.07 2.29 4.58
N CYS A 194 5.85 3.59 4.44
CA CYS A 194 4.62 4.27 4.85
C CYS A 194 4.04 5.11 3.72
N GLY A 195 2.72 5.32 3.77
CA GLY A 195 2.04 6.33 2.98
C GLY A 195 2.08 7.66 3.71
N ILE A 196 2.31 8.74 2.97
CA ILE A 196 2.28 10.10 3.48
C ILE A 196 1.05 10.79 2.90
N ALA A 197 0.25 11.39 3.77
CA ALA A 197 -0.95 12.11 3.36
C ALA A 197 -1.09 13.49 4.01
N ASP A 198 -1.86 14.35 3.35
CA ASP A 198 -2.25 15.65 3.86
C ASP A 198 -3.36 15.55 4.92
N ALA A 199 -3.76 16.69 5.50
CA ALA A 199 -4.80 16.74 6.53
C ALA A 199 -6.20 16.29 6.03
N ALA A 200 -6.42 16.28 4.70
CA ALA A 200 -7.65 15.77 4.09
C ALA A 200 -7.59 14.26 3.82
N GLY A 201 -6.48 13.59 4.15
CA GLY A 201 -6.27 12.16 3.91
C GLY A 201 -5.87 11.82 2.48
N ARG A 202 -5.52 12.81 1.64
CA ARG A 202 -5.02 12.55 0.28
C ARG A 202 -3.57 12.12 0.34
N CYS A 203 -3.27 10.98 -0.26
CA CYS A 203 -1.91 10.44 -0.30
C CYS A 203 -1.05 11.29 -1.25
N LEU A 204 -0.01 11.90 -0.69
CA LEU A 204 0.96 12.75 -1.39
C LEU A 204 2.12 11.92 -1.95
N GLY A 205 2.38 10.75 -1.38
CA GLY A 205 3.47 9.87 -1.81
C GLY A 205 3.83 8.83 -0.76
N LEU A 206 5.03 8.28 -0.90
CA LEU A 206 5.60 7.30 0.02
C LEU A 206 6.68 7.92 0.91
N GLY A 207 6.84 7.36 2.09
CA GLY A 207 7.96 7.56 2.99
C GLY A 207 8.56 6.24 3.44
N ILE A 208 9.78 6.29 3.96
CA ILE A 208 10.42 5.18 4.67
C ILE A 208 10.66 5.65 6.11
N ILE A 209 10.19 4.90 7.10
CA ILE A 209 10.45 5.24 8.50
C ILE A 209 11.90 4.87 8.84
N GLU A 210 12.69 5.85 9.27
CA GLU A 210 14.08 5.65 9.69
C GLU A 210 14.19 5.35 11.18
N ARG A 211 13.41 6.07 11.99
CA ARG A 211 13.43 5.99 13.45
C ARG A 211 12.13 6.51 14.03
N ILE A 212 11.62 5.85 15.05
CA ILE A 212 10.62 6.40 15.97
C ILE A 212 11.31 6.60 17.31
N ASP A 213 11.39 7.85 17.77
CA ASP A 213 11.89 8.20 19.09
C ASP A 213 10.71 8.43 20.03
N PHE A 214 10.34 7.40 20.79
CA PHE A 214 9.23 7.46 21.72
C PHE A 214 9.49 8.38 22.91
N ALA A 215 10.76 8.61 23.27
CA ALA A 215 11.14 9.47 24.39
C ALA A 215 11.12 10.94 23.98
N ALA A 216 11.68 11.27 22.80
CA ALA A 216 11.64 12.62 22.24
C ALA A 216 10.28 12.99 21.65
N GLY A 217 9.43 11.99 21.35
CA GLY A 217 8.13 12.21 20.72
C GLY A 217 8.26 12.59 19.24
N THR A 218 9.24 12.04 18.53
CA THR A 218 9.53 12.37 17.12
C THR A 218 9.62 11.13 16.23
N ILE A 219 9.31 11.32 14.94
CA ILE A 219 9.52 10.33 13.89
C ILE A 219 10.39 10.92 12.79
N ALA A 220 11.39 10.15 12.34
CA ALA A 220 12.24 10.49 11.21
C ALA A 220 11.85 9.64 9.99
N LEU A 221 11.71 10.30 8.84
CA LEU A 221 11.31 9.69 7.56
C LEU A 221 12.30 10.06 6.45
N VAL A 222 12.58 9.13 5.54
CA VAL A 222 13.08 9.46 4.19
C VAL A 222 11.91 9.60 3.23
N THR A 223 11.76 10.77 2.62
CA THR A 223 10.68 11.00 1.64
C THR A 223 10.98 12.16 0.67
N PRO A 224 10.48 12.12 -0.58
CA PRO A 224 10.47 13.28 -1.46
C PRO A 224 9.34 14.29 -1.13
N VAL A 225 8.42 13.97 -0.21
CA VAL A 225 7.29 14.85 0.13
C VAL A 225 7.79 16.02 0.99
N GLU A 226 7.39 17.25 0.63
CA GLU A 226 7.73 18.46 1.39
C GLU A 226 7.22 18.37 2.83
N ARG A 227 8.11 18.69 3.79
CA ARG A 227 7.91 18.50 5.24
C ARG A 227 6.60 19.09 5.76
N ASP A 228 6.27 20.29 5.32
CA ASP A 228 5.10 21.07 5.75
C ASP A 228 3.76 20.46 5.30
N LYS A 229 3.78 19.65 4.23
CA LYS A 229 2.60 18.95 3.71
C LYS A 229 2.30 17.63 4.44
N ILE A 230 3.24 17.14 5.26
CA ILE A 230 3.12 15.86 5.97
C ILE A 230 2.24 16.04 7.20
N GLN A 231 1.06 15.42 7.19
CA GLN A 231 0.10 15.51 8.30
C GLN A 231 -0.34 14.13 8.80
N ILE A 232 -0.35 13.13 7.91
CA ILE A 232 -0.78 11.77 8.24
C ILE A 232 0.27 10.77 7.76
N ILE A 233 0.64 9.83 8.64
CA ILE A 233 1.51 8.70 8.32
C ILE A 233 0.69 7.41 8.38
N GLN A 234 0.63 6.71 7.26
CA GLN A 234 -0.07 5.45 7.10
C GLN A 234 0.94 4.30 7.11
N PHE A 235 0.93 3.45 8.14
CA PHE A 235 1.85 2.32 8.24
C PHE A 235 1.55 1.27 7.16
N GLY A 236 2.60 0.74 6.54
CA GLY A 236 2.54 -0.38 5.61
C GLY A 236 3.09 -1.66 6.23
N ASP A 237 3.34 -2.63 5.36
CA ASP A 237 3.82 -3.97 5.75
C ASP A 237 5.20 -4.29 5.16
N VAL A 238 5.73 -3.44 4.28
CA VAL A 238 6.89 -3.76 3.44
C VAL A 238 8.10 -2.99 3.92
N TYR A 239 9.24 -3.67 4.01
CA TYR A 239 10.52 -3.01 4.26
C TYR A 239 11.22 -2.70 2.95
N VAL A 240 11.64 -1.44 2.78
CA VAL A 240 12.22 -0.93 1.53
C VAL A 240 13.40 0.00 1.84
N THR A 241 14.50 -0.11 1.08
CA THR A 241 15.60 0.86 1.12
C THR A 241 15.34 2.03 0.16
N PRO A 242 15.99 3.20 0.34
CA PRO A 242 15.87 4.31 -0.61
C PRO A 242 16.28 3.95 -2.05
N GLU A 243 17.21 3.00 -2.23
CA GLU A 243 17.64 2.46 -3.53
C GLU A 243 16.64 1.44 -4.12
N GLY A 244 15.52 1.23 -3.43
CA GLY A 244 14.40 0.40 -3.81
C GLY A 244 14.49 -1.08 -3.41
N GLY A 245 15.50 -1.47 -2.65
CA GLY A 245 15.66 -2.86 -2.23
C GLY A 245 14.54 -3.29 -1.28
N GLU A 246 13.84 -4.39 -1.59
CA GLU A 246 12.84 -4.97 -0.70
C GLU A 246 13.53 -5.88 0.33
N LEU A 247 13.32 -5.61 1.62
CA LEU A 247 13.96 -6.35 2.72
C LEU A 247 13.02 -7.38 3.38
N GLY A 248 11.80 -7.52 2.85
CA GLY A 248 10.77 -8.40 3.37
C GLY A 248 9.55 -7.65 3.86
N GLN A 249 8.79 -8.27 4.76
CA GLN A 249 7.54 -7.72 5.26
C GLN A 249 7.38 -7.97 6.75
N ILE A 250 6.82 -6.99 7.46
CA ILE A 250 6.35 -7.20 8.82
C ILE A 250 5.08 -8.04 8.79
N LYS A 251 5.04 -9.04 9.67
CA LYS A 251 3.83 -9.80 9.94
C LYS A 251 3.19 -9.20 11.17
N TRP A 252 2.26 -8.29 10.93
CA TRP A 252 1.40 -7.78 11.97
C TRP A 252 0.62 -8.92 12.62
N ALA A 253 0.90 -9.19 13.90
CA ALA A 253 0.20 -10.19 14.70
C ALA A 253 -1.01 -9.54 15.39
N TRP A 254 -1.86 -8.87 14.59
CA TRP A 254 -3.03 -8.16 15.09
C TRP A 254 -4.27 -9.04 15.10
#